data_AF-M6VX96-F1
#
_entry.id   AF-M6VX96-F1
#
_cell.length_a   1.000
_cell.length_b   1.000
_cell.length_c   1.000
_cell.angle_alpha   90.00
_cell.angle_beta   90.00
_cell.angle_gamma   90.00
#
_symmetry.space_group_name_H-M   'P 1'
#
loop_
_entity.id
_entity.type
_entity.pdbx_description
1 polymer ?
#
loop_
_entity_poly.entity_id
_entity_poly.type
_entity_poly.pdbx_seq_one_letter_code
_entity_poly.pdbx_strand_id
1 'polypeptide(L)'
;MRLLITGGAGYIGSHIVALLIEKKHELLIVDNFEKGNKANLFSGPELIQGNIQDDFVLEKAFSKPIDAVFHFAAWKAAGESMTNPSKYALNNINGTLKLLAYMEKAGTKKFVFSSSAAVYGSPEYLPIDEKHPVRPENYYGYTKLAIEQNLKWYESLKGFNFAALRYFNAAGYDPKGRVRGLEKTPANLLPIIMETASGMRKEFEVFGTDYETPDGSCIRDYIHVTDLAKAHVLSLEYLDSEKKSLTVNL
;
A
#
# COMPACT_ATOMS: atom_id res chain seq x y z
N MET A 1 -0.09 19.96 -7.61
CA MET A 1 -0.04 18.67 -8.32
C MET A 1 -1.41 18.03 -8.28
N ARG A 2 -1.81 17.39 -9.38
CA ARG A 2 -2.95 16.48 -9.47
C ARG A 2 -2.46 15.05 -9.27
N LEU A 3 -2.92 14.41 -8.20
CA LEU A 3 -2.42 13.12 -7.73
C LEU A 3 -3.51 12.05 -7.87
N LEU A 4 -3.16 10.90 -8.45
CA LEU A 4 -4.04 9.73 -8.51
C LEU A 4 -3.73 8.78 -7.34
N ILE A 5 -4.73 8.47 -6.52
CA ILE A 5 -4.60 7.58 -5.36
C ILE A 5 -5.49 6.36 -5.61
N THR A 6 -4.87 5.24 -5.95
CA THR A 6 -5.60 3.96 -6.08
C THR A 6 -5.71 3.31 -4.70
N GLY A 7 -6.87 2.80 -4.32
CA GLY A 7 -7.11 2.25 -2.98
C GLY A 7 -7.21 3.34 -1.90
N GLY A 8 -7.57 4.57 -2.30
CA GLY A 8 -7.61 5.73 -1.40
C GLY A 8 -8.71 5.68 -0.33
N ALA A 9 -9.70 4.79 -0.45
CA ALA A 9 -10.71 4.56 0.59
C ALA A 9 -10.31 3.44 1.57
N GLY A 10 -9.15 2.81 1.37
CA GLY A 10 -8.57 1.82 2.28
C GLY A 10 -7.94 2.44 3.53
N TYR A 11 -7.43 1.58 4.42
CA TYR A 11 -6.84 2.00 5.69
C TYR A 11 -5.66 2.96 5.50
N ILE A 12 -4.58 2.54 4.83
CA ILE A 12 -3.38 3.39 4.63
C ILE A 12 -3.69 4.53 3.65
N GLY A 13 -4.36 4.23 2.52
CA GLY A 13 -4.68 5.20 1.48
C GLY A 13 -5.46 6.41 1.99
N SER A 14 -6.39 6.21 2.93
CA SER A 14 -7.18 7.32 3.49
C SER A 14 -6.38 8.25 4.40
N HIS A 15 -5.40 7.72 5.17
CA HIS A 15 -4.49 8.55 5.97
C HIS A 15 -3.58 9.40 5.07
N ILE A 16 -3.17 8.86 3.93
CA ILE A 16 -2.42 9.56 2.89
C ILE A 16 -3.25 10.67 2.27
N VAL A 17 -4.49 10.36 1.86
CA VAL A 17 -5.44 11.34 1.31
C VAL A 17 -5.63 12.49 2.30
N ALA A 18 -5.82 12.21 3.59
CA ALA A 18 -5.96 13.24 4.62
C ALA A 18 -4.76 14.20 4.65
N LEU A 19 -3.53 13.68 4.58
CA LEU A 19 -2.31 14.48 4.59
C LEU A 19 -2.10 15.26 3.28
N LEU A 20 -2.43 14.66 2.13
CA LEU A 20 -2.31 15.31 0.83
C LEU A 20 -3.33 16.46 0.65
N ILE A 21 -4.52 16.35 1.26
CA ILE A 21 -5.50 17.46 1.33
C ILE A 21 -4.92 18.63 2.14
N GLU A 22 -4.27 18.38 3.28
CA GLU A 22 -3.62 19.44 4.07
C GLU A 22 -2.52 20.16 3.28
N LYS A 23 -1.83 19.43 2.40
CA LYS A 23 -0.83 19.98 1.46
C LYS A 23 -1.44 20.63 0.21
N LYS A 24 -2.76 20.75 0.13
CA LYS A 24 -3.50 21.44 -0.95
C LYS A 24 -3.24 20.84 -2.35
N HIS A 25 -2.99 19.54 -2.42
CA HIS A 25 -2.95 18.83 -3.69
C HIS A 25 -4.36 18.58 -4.23
N GLU A 26 -4.49 18.53 -5.54
CA GLU A 26 -5.72 18.10 -6.19
C GLU A 26 -5.71 16.57 -6.28
N LEU A 27 -6.73 15.91 -5.75
CA LEU A 27 -6.73 14.45 -5.60
C LEU A 27 -7.82 13.80 -6.45
N LEU A 28 -7.45 12.70 -7.09
CA LEU A 28 -8.35 11.77 -7.74
C LEU A 28 -8.20 10.41 -7.06
N ILE A 29 -9.29 9.86 -6.52
CA ILE A 29 -9.33 8.54 -5.90
C ILE A 29 -9.93 7.54 -6.88
N VAL A 30 -9.27 6.39 -7.04
CA VAL A 30 -9.82 5.20 -7.68
C VAL A 30 -9.95 4.09 -6.64
N ASP A 31 -11.17 3.65 -6.36
CA ASP A 31 -11.43 2.60 -5.38
C ASP A 31 -12.71 1.82 -5.74
N ASN A 32 -12.70 0.49 -5.58
CA ASN A 32 -13.85 -0.37 -5.86
C ASN A 32 -14.69 -0.67 -4.60
N PHE A 33 -14.25 -0.21 -3.42
CA PHE A 33 -14.83 -0.45 -2.09
C PHE A 33 -14.94 -1.91 -1.66
N GLU A 34 -14.22 -2.84 -2.31
CA GLU A 34 -14.18 -4.25 -1.90
C GLU A 34 -13.66 -4.36 -0.46
N LYS A 35 -12.47 -3.80 -0.21
CA LYS A 35 -11.90 -3.64 1.14
C LYS A 35 -11.85 -2.18 1.62
N GLY A 36 -12.12 -1.23 0.74
CA GLY A 36 -12.27 0.18 1.08
C GLY A 36 -13.57 0.47 1.86
N ASN A 37 -13.62 1.62 2.52
CA ASN A 37 -14.76 2.07 3.30
C ASN A 37 -15.17 3.49 2.89
N LYS A 38 -16.45 3.70 2.55
CA LYS A 38 -16.96 5.03 2.16
C LYS A 38 -16.84 6.07 3.28
N ALA A 39 -16.80 5.64 4.55
CA ALA A 39 -16.55 6.53 5.69
C ALA A 39 -15.13 7.12 5.71
N ASN A 40 -14.22 6.62 4.86
CA ASN A 40 -12.88 7.15 4.67
C ASN A 40 -12.77 8.16 3.52
N LEU A 41 -13.88 8.48 2.84
CA LEU A 41 -13.90 9.50 1.81
C LEU A 41 -13.98 10.88 2.44
N PHE A 42 -13.05 11.74 2.04
CA PHE A 42 -13.04 13.16 2.40
C PHE A 42 -13.81 13.98 1.37
N SER A 43 -14.32 15.13 1.77
CA SER A 43 -14.78 16.15 0.82
C SER A 43 -13.59 16.77 0.09
N GLY A 44 -13.77 17.07 -1.20
CA GLY A 44 -12.73 17.68 -2.04
C GLY A 44 -12.21 16.77 -3.15
N PRO A 45 -11.63 15.60 -2.86
CA PRO A 45 -11.14 14.68 -3.88
C PRO A 45 -12.22 14.25 -4.89
N GLU A 46 -11.84 14.20 -6.17
CA GLU A 46 -12.64 13.51 -7.19
C GLU A 46 -12.63 12.00 -6.91
N LEU A 47 -13.73 11.30 -7.18
CA LEU A 47 -13.84 9.84 -7.02
C LEU A 47 -14.25 9.18 -8.33
N ILE A 48 -13.49 8.16 -8.73
CA ILE A 48 -13.91 7.16 -9.71
C ILE A 48 -14.08 5.84 -8.96
N GLN A 49 -15.33 5.45 -8.72
CA GLN A 49 -15.61 4.14 -8.17
C GLN A 49 -15.36 3.07 -9.25
N GLY A 50 -14.38 2.21 -9.06
CA GLY A 50 -13.98 1.25 -10.07
C GLY A 50 -12.72 0.46 -9.73
N ASN A 51 -12.44 -0.56 -10.54
CA ASN A 51 -11.25 -1.40 -10.42
C ASN A 51 -10.18 -0.94 -11.43
N ILE A 52 -8.91 -0.91 -11.02
CA ILE A 52 -7.78 -0.57 -11.91
C ILE A 52 -7.57 -1.61 -13.03
N GLN A 53 -8.22 -2.77 -12.95
CA GLN A 53 -8.23 -3.76 -14.03
C GLN A 53 -9.20 -3.38 -15.16
N ASP A 54 -10.11 -2.42 -14.94
CA ASP A 54 -11.08 -1.95 -15.93
C ASP A 54 -10.49 -0.80 -16.76
N ASP A 55 -10.46 -0.98 -18.09
CA ASP A 55 -9.92 0.02 -19.01
C ASP A 55 -10.73 1.31 -19.00
N PHE A 56 -12.06 1.23 -18.82
CA PHE A 56 -12.90 2.44 -18.74
C PHE A 56 -12.54 3.28 -17.50
N VAL A 57 -12.22 2.62 -16.40
CA VAL A 57 -11.79 3.28 -15.15
C VAL A 57 -10.45 3.97 -15.36
N LEU A 58 -9.48 3.30 -15.98
CA LEU A 58 -8.16 3.88 -16.24
C LEU A 58 -8.21 4.99 -17.30
N GLU A 59 -8.98 4.83 -18.38
CA GLU A 59 -9.21 5.88 -19.38
C GLU A 59 -9.80 7.13 -18.74
N LYS A 60 -10.81 6.96 -17.89
CA LYS A 60 -11.39 8.08 -17.15
C LYS A 60 -10.39 8.70 -16.18
N ALA A 61 -9.59 7.89 -15.48
CA ALA A 61 -8.61 8.39 -14.51
C ALA A 61 -7.51 9.24 -15.16
N PHE A 62 -7.08 8.86 -16.36
CA PHE A 62 -6.07 9.58 -17.15
C PHE A 62 -6.67 10.54 -18.19
N SER A 63 -7.98 10.83 -18.13
CA SER A 63 -8.64 11.81 -19.01
C SER A 63 -8.16 13.24 -18.79
N LYS A 64 -7.55 13.52 -17.64
CA LYS A 64 -6.85 14.76 -17.31
C LYS A 64 -5.41 14.43 -16.91
N PRO A 65 -4.44 15.35 -17.12
CA PRO A 65 -3.05 15.13 -16.71
C PRO A 65 -2.93 14.76 -15.23
N ILE A 66 -2.13 13.74 -14.93
CA ILE A 66 -1.79 13.31 -13.56
C ILE A 66 -0.28 13.52 -13.37
N ASP A 67 0.11 14.18 -12.27
CA ASP A 67 1.52 14.45 -11.98
C ASP A 67 2.23 13.25 -11.33
N ALA A 68 1.52 12.53 -10.47
CA ALA A 68 2.04 11.34 -9.80
C ALA A 68 0.92 10.40 -9.34
N VAL A 69 1.27 9.13 -9.14
CA VAL A 69 0.36 8.09 -8.67
C VAL A 69 0.83 7.53 -7.34
N PHE A 70 -0.07 7.42 -6.37
CA PHE A 70 0.11 6.66 -5.14
C PHE A 70 -0.68 5.36 -5.23
N HIS A 71 0.00 4.23 -5.18
CA HIS A 71 -0.60 2.93 -5.45
C HIS A 71 -0.75 2.05 -4.21
N PHE A 72 -1.98 1.96 -3.69
CA PHE A 72 -2.38 1.12 -2.55
C PHE A 72 -3.38 0.01 -2.92
N ALA A 73 -3.89 -0.01 -4.15
CA ALA A 73 -4.90 -0.98 -4.59
C ALA A 73 -4.31 -2.38 -4.78
N ALA A 74 -4.18 -3.14 -3.69
CA ALA A 74 -3.71 -4.51 -3.69
C ALA A 74 -4.41 -5.33 -2.60
N TRP A 75 -4.59 -6.64 -2.84
CA TRP A 75 -4.91 -7.58 -1.77
C TRP A 75 -3.66 -7.90 -0.97
N LYS A 76 -3.82 -8.05 0.35
CA LYS A 76 -2.71 -8.13 1.33
C LYS A 76 -2.67 -9.40 2.18
N ALA A 77 -3.66 -10.30 2.08
CA ALA A 77 -3.74 -11.44 2.99
C ALA A 77 -2.79 -12.57 2.53
N ALA A 78 -1.65 -12.72 3.23
CA ALA A 78 -0.62 -13.70 2.89
C ALA A 78 -1.17 -15.14 2.78
N GLY A 79 -1.96 -15.59 3.75
CA GLY A 79 -2.55 -16.93 3.74
C GLY A 79 -3.51 -17.18 2.56
N GLU A 80 -4.37 -16.20 2.23
CA GLU A 80 -5.28 -16.31 1.08
C GLU A 80 -4.51 -16.33 -0.25
N SER A 81 -3.39 -15.63 -0.34
CA SER A 81 -2.56 -15.60 -1.55
C SER A 81 -2.01 -16.97 -1.94
N MET A 82 -1.80 -17.85 -0.97
CA MET A 82 -1.30 -19.21 -1.19
C MET A 82 -2.37 -20.14 -1.72
N THR A 83 -3.64 -19.92 -1.36
CA THR A 83 -4.76 -20.74 -1.82
C THR A 83 -5.42 -20.19 -3.07
N ASN A 84 -5.31 -18.89 -3.32
CA ASN A 84 -5.89 -18.20 -4.47
C ASN A 84 -4.85 -17.35 -5.24
N PRO A 85 -3.78 -17.95 -5.79
CA PRO A 85 -2.72 -17.19 -6.46
C PRO A 85 -3.24 -16.40 -7.68
N SER A 86 -4.15 -16.96 -8.48
CA SER A 86 -4.71 -16.26 -9.65
C SER A 86 -5.44 -14.96 -9.28
N LYS A 87 -6.13 -14.93 -8.13
CA LYS A 87 -6.71 -13.70 -7.56
C LYS A 87 -5.61 -12.63 -7.46
N TYR A 88 -4.55 -12.95 -6.73
CA TYR A 88 -3.48 -12.00 -6.40
C TYR A 88 -2.70 -11.60 -7.65
N ALA A 89 -2.49 -12.51 -8.60
CA ALA A 89 -1.83 -12.21 -9.87
C ALA A 89 -2.62 -11.19 -10.68
N LEU A 90 -3.93 -11.41 -10.86
CA LEU A 90 -4.80 -10.54 -11.65
C LEU A 90 -4.95 -9.16 -10.99
N ASN A 91 -5.17 -9.13 -9.67
CA ASN A 91 -5.39 -7.87 -8.97
C ASN A 91 -4.10 -7.08 -8.75
N ASN A 92 -3.08 -7.72 -8.17
CA ASN A 92 -1.86 -7.00 -7.78
C ASN A 92 -0.96 -6.82 -9.00
N ILE A 93 -0.54 -7.89 -9.67
CA ILE A 93 0.45 -7.77 -10.76
C ILE A 93 -0.19 -7.14 -11.99
N ASN A 94 -1.21 -7.78 -12.58
CA ASN A 94 -1.83 -7.28 -13.81
C ASN A 94 -2.49 -5.92 -13.61
N GLY A 95 -3.18 -5.68 -12.48
CA GLY A 95 -3.72 -4.37 -12.15
C GLY A 95 -2.65 -3.26 -12.11
N THR A 96 -1.50 -3.50 -11.47
CA THR A 96 -0.40 -2.53 -11.48
C THR A 96 0.20 -2.36 -12.87
N LEU A 97 0.41 -3.43 -13.64
CA LEU A 97 0.96 -3.34 -15.00
C LEU A 97 0.05 -2.55 -15.95
N LYS A 98 -1.28 -2.74 -15.85
CA LYS A 98 -2.24 -1.92 -16.60
C LYS A 98 -2.15 -0.45 -16.21
N LEU A 99 -2.08 -0.16 -14.91
CA LEU A 99 -1.90 1.20 -14.41
C LEU A 99 -0.60 1.84 -14.96
N LEU A 100 0.53 1.12 -14.92
CA LEU A 100 1.81 1.59 -15.47
C LEU A 100 1.74 1.83 -16.99
N ALA A 101 1.04 0.98 -17.74
CA ALA A 101 0.84 1.18 -19.18
C ALA A 101 0.04 2.46 -19.49
N TYR A 102 -0.99 2.78 -18.69
CA TYR A 102 -1.73 4.04 -18.84
C TYR A 102 -0.92 5.26 -18.40
N MET A 103 -0.13 5.13 -17.33
CA MET A 103 0.83 6.16 -16.93
C MET A 103 1.85 6.47 -18.03
N GLU A 104 2.38 5.43 -18.69
CA GLU A 104 3.31 5.59 -19.82
C GLU A 104 2.65 6.36 -20.96
N LYS A 105 1.45 5.95 -21.39
CA LYS A 105 0.69 6.62 -22.45
C LYS A 105 0.39 8.09 -22.11
N ALA A 106 0.06 8.38 -20.85
CA ALA A 106 -0.26 9.72 -20.37
C ALA A 106 0.98 10.60 -20.08
N GLY A 107 2.19 10.02 -20.10
CA GLY A 107 3.42 10.71 -19.73
C GLY A 107 3.59 10.96 -18.22
N THR A 108 2.78 10.30 -17.37
CA THR A 108 2.92 10.35 -15.90
C THR A 108 4.05 9.43 -15.47
N LYS A 109 5.14 9.99 -14.93
CA LYS A 109 6.37 9.23 -14.66
C LYS A 109 6.69 8.98 -13.19
N LYS A 110 5.91 9.55 -12.25
CA LYS A 110 6.17 9.45 -10.81
C LYS A 110 5.23 8.44 -10.15
N PHE A 111 5.80 7.43 -9.50
CA PHE A 111 5.03 6.33 -8.91
C PHE A 111 5.46 6.04 -7.46
N VAL A 112 4.59 6.33 -6.50
CA VAL A 112 4.79 5.95 -5.10
C VAL A 112 4.09 4.61 -4.85
N PHE A 113 4.90 3.57 -4.67
CA PHE A 113 4.45 2.20 -4.49
C PHE A 113 4.50 1.79 -3.03
N SER A 114 3.34 1.37 -2.53
CA SER A 114 3.23 0.70 -1.25
C SER A 114 3.66 -0.76 -1.38
N SER A 115 4.95 -1.04 -1.18
CA SER A 115 5.49 -2.40 -1.13
C SER A 115 5.26 -3.05 0.25
N SER A 116 6.03 -4.07 0.61
CA SER A 116 5.92 -4.78 1.88
C SER A 116 7.25 -5.41 2.26
N ALA A 117 7.54 -5.51 3.55
CA ALA A 117 8.66 -6.31 4.05
C ALA A 117 8.51 -7.82 3.75
N ALA A 118 7.31 -8.29 3.36
CA ALA A 118 7.10 -9.67 2.90
C ALA A 118 7.95 -10.06 1.67
N VAL A 119 8.56 -9.09 0.98
CA VAL A 119 9.52 -9.36 -0.11
C VAL A 119 10.81 -10.01 0.39
N TYR A 120 11.16 -9.84 1.68
CA TYR A 120 12.40 -10.39 2.24
C TYR A 120 12.28 -11.89 2.56
N GLY A 121 11.10 -12.36 2.97
CA GLY A 121 10.91 -13.70 3.53
C GLY A 121 11.44 -13.81 4.95
N SER A 122 11.91 -15.00 5.35
CA SER A 122 12.55 -15.18 6.65
C SER A 122 13.84 -14.36 6.75
N PRO A 123 14.07 -13.66 7.88
CA PRO A 123 15.30 -12.91 8.11
C PRO A 123 16.52 -13.84 8.19
N GLU A 124 17.60 -13.44 7.53
CA GLU A 124 18.95 -13.99 7.77
C GLU A 124 19.66 -13.25 8.92
N TYR A 125 19.33 -11.97 9.13
CA TYR A 125 19.84 -11.15 10.23
C TYR A 125 18.85 -10.06 10.63
N LEU A 126 19.06 -9.48 11.81
CA LEU A 126 18.28 -8.37 12.35
C LEU A 126 19.20 -7.21 12.77
N PRO A 127 18.78 -5.95 12.59
CA PRO A 127 17.57 -5.53 11.88
C PRO A 127 17.67 -5.77 10.35
N ILE A 128 16.53 -5.96 9.68
CA ILE A 128 16.47 -6.11 8.22
C ILE A 128 16.70 -4.73 7.58
N ASP A 129 17.79 -4.59 6.83
CA ASP A 129 18.05 -3.43 5.98
C ASP A 129 17.63 -3.67 4.51
N GLU A 130 17.78 -2.67 3.63
CA GLU A 130 17.39 -2.78 2.22
C GLU A 130 18.33 -3.68 1.38
N LYS A 131 19.51 -4.01 1.89
CA LYS A 131 20.47 -4.93 1.25
C LYS A 131 20.15 -6.40 1.55
N HIS A 132 19.25 -6.66 2.49
CA HIS A 132 18.79 -8.00 2.79
C HIS A 132 18.27 -8.73 1.53
N PRO A 133 18.55 -10.03 1.36
CA PRO A 133 18.00 -10.83 0.26
C PRO A 133 16.47 -10.73 0.16
N VAL A 134 15.97 -10.61 -1.07
CA VAL A 134 14.53 -10.57 -1.36
C VAL A 134 14.03 -11.95 -1.83
N ARG A 135 13.59 -12.79 -0.87
CA ARG A 135 13.12 -14.16 -1.12
C ARG A 135 11.75 -14.38 -0.47
N PRO A 136 10.65 -13.89 -1.08
CA PRO A 136 9.33 -13.97 -0.48
C PRO A 136 8.87 -15.42 -0.28
N GLU A 137 8.25 -15.69 0.87
CA GLU A 137 7.78 -17.04 1.25
C GLU A 137 6.30 -17.28 0.96
N ASN A 138 5.60 -16.24 0.52
CA ASN A 138 4.20 -16.32 0.13
C ASN A 138 3.95 -15.57 -1.17
N TYR A 139 2.84 -15.91 -1.84
CA TYR A 139 2.53 -15.36 -3.14
C TYR A 139 2.23 -13.85 -3.10
N TYR A 140 1.66 -13.33 -2.01
CA TYR A 140 1.50 -11.90 -1.79
C TYR A 140 2.85 -11.16 -1.82
N GLY A 141 3.83 -11.62 -1.04
CA GLY A 141 5.20 -11.07 -1.05
C GLY A 141 5.83 -11.13 -2.43
N TYR A 142 5.64 -12.24 -3.15
CA TYR A 142 6.07 -12.37 -4.54
C TYR A 142 5.42 -11.33 -5.45
N THR A 143 4.11 -11.08 -5.34
CA THR A 143 3.44 -10.07 -6.17
C THR A 143 4.03 -8.67 -5.97
N LYS A 144 4.41 -8.32 -4.74
CA LYS A 144 5.07 -7.03 -4.43
C LYS A 144 6.46 -6.96 -5.05
N LEU A 145 7.26 -8.01 -4.91
CA LEU A 145 8.59 -8.08 -5.52
C LEU A 145 8.52 -8.03 -7.05
N ALA A 146 7.58 -8.72 -7.68
CA ALA A 146 7.38 -8.70 -9.13
C ALA A 146 7.04 -7.29 -9.64
N ILE A 147 6.23 -6.53 -8.90
CA ILE A 147 5.95 -5.12 -9.21
C ILE A 147 7.21 -4.26 -9.09
N GLU A 148 7.99 -4.39 -8.00
CA GLU A 148 9.26 -3.66 -7.85
C GLU A 148 10.25 -3.96 -8.98
N GLN A 149 10.35 -5.21 -9.41
CA GLN A 149 11.21 -5.61 -10.53
C GLN A 149 10.75 -4.98 -11.85
N ASN A 150 9.44 -4.93 -12.09
CA ASN A 150 8.90 -4.23 -13.26
C ASN A 150 9.16 -2.73 -13.21
N LEU A 151 9.02 -2.09 -12.04
CA LEU A 151 9.31 -0.66 -11.88
C LEU A 151 10.75 -0.30 -12.28
N LYS A 152 11.74 -1.18 -12.00
CA LYS A 152 13.13 -1.00 -12.46
C LYS A 152 13.27 -1.02 -13.98
N TRP A 153 12.47 -1.83 -14.68
CA TRP A 153 12.41 -1.81 -16.15
C TRP A 153 11.77 -0.52 -16.67
N TYR A 154 10.69 -0.05 -16.05
CA TYR A 154 10.07 1.23 -16.41
C TYR A 154 10.99 2.42 -16.15
N GLU A 155 11.77 2.40 -15.07
CA GLU A 155 12.81 3.39 -14.81
C GLU A 155 13.85 3.40 -15.94
N SER A 156 14.50 2.25 -16.18
CA SER A 156 15.59 2.16 -17.15
C SER A 156 15.16 2.40 -18.61
N LEU A 157 13.95 1.99 -19.00
CA LEU A 157 13.50 2.06 -20.39
C LEU A 157 12.61 3.26 -20.71
N LYS A 158 11.86 3.78 -19.72
CA LYS A 158 10.83 4.80 -19.93
C LYS A 158 11.06 6.08 -19.10
N GLY A 159 12.07 6.08 -18.23
CA GLY A 159 12.42 7.21 -17.38
C GLY A 159 11.39 7.46 -16.28
N PHE A 160 10.74 6.40 -15.78
CA PHE A 160 9.92 6.50 -14.58
C PHE A 160 10.81 6.72 -13.36
N ASN A 161 10.33 7.51 -12.41
CA ASN A 161 10.90 7.62 -11.07
C ASN A 161 9.90 7.02 -10.09
N PHE A 162 10.33 6.04 -9.29
CA PHE A 162 9.44 5.38 -8.35
C PHE A 162 10.00 5.37 -6.92
N ALA A 163 9.10 5.34 -5.94
CA ALA A 163 9.45 5.10 -4.54
C ALA A 163 8.77 3.81 -4.08
N ALA A 164 9.53 2.75 -3.83
CA ALA A 164 9.03 1.49 -3.28
C ALA A 164 9.28 1.46 -1.77
N LEU A 165 8.18 1.52 -1.01
CA LEU A 165 8.23 1.63 0.45
C LEU A 165 7.87 0.28 1.08
N ARG A 166 8.85 -0.35 1.73
CA ARG A 166 8.74 -1.69 2.31
C ARG A 166 8.53 -1.57 3.81
N TYR A 167 7.37 -1.97 4.30
CA TYR A 167 7.05 -1.91 5.72
C TYR A 167 6.37 -3.20 6.19
N PHE A 168 6.44 -3.44 7.50
CA PHE A 168 5.92 -4.66 8.14
C PHE A 168 4.43 -4.51 8.48
N ASN A 169 4.11 -3.91 9.64
CA ASN A 169 2.74 -3.80 10.11
C ASN A 169 2.37 -2.34 10.34
N ALA A 170 1.44 -1.81 9.54
CA ALA A 170 0.83 -0.53 9.81
C ALA A 170 -0.15 -0.64 10.98
N ALA A 171 -0.10 0.31 11.90
CA ALA A 171 -0.85 0.33 13.15
C ALA A 171 -1.35 1.72 13.53
N GLY A 172 -2.29 1.80 14.47
CA GLY A 172 -2.82 3.08 14.96
C GLY A 172 -3.85 3.72 14.02
N TYR A 173 -4.24 4.95 14.32
CA TYR A 173 -5.27 5.68 13.58
C TYR A 173 -4.95 7.17 13.58
N ASP A 174 -5.59 7.94 12.69
CA ASP A 174 -5.40 9.39 12.63
C ASP A 174 -5.67 10.04 14.00
N PRO A 175 -4.67 10.68 14.63
CA PRO A 175 -4.84 11.28 15.96
C PRO A 175 -5.87 12.42 15.99
N LYS A 176 -6.18 13.01 14.83
CA LYS A 176 -7.21 14.05 14.69
C LYS A 176 -8.63 13.45 14.49
N GLY A 177 -8.77 12.12 14.45
CA GLY A 177 -10.06 11.43 14.34
C GLY A 177 -10.80 11.65 13.02
N ARG A 178 -10.07 11.95 11.93
CA ARG A 178 -10.65 12.27 10.62
C ARG A 178 -10.91 11.03 9.77
N VAL A 179 -10.00 10.06 9.82
CA VAL A 179 -10.25 8.71 9.28
C VAL A 179 -11.08 7.95 10.30
N ARG A 180 -12.14 7.24 9.86
CA ARG A 180 -13.11 6.59 10.77
C ARG A 180 -13.59 5.21 10.31
N GLY A 181 -13.33 4.85 9.06
CA GLY A 181 -13.86 3.64 8.45
C GLY A 181 -13.12 2.40 8.90
N LEU A 182 -13.83 1.51 9.61
CA LEU A 182 -13.30 0.24 10.07
C LEU A 182 -12.84 -0.66 8.90
N GLU A 183 -11.76 -1.41 9.13
CA GLU A 183 -11.33 -2.47 8.21
C GLU A 183 -12.40 -3.56 8.12
N LYS A 184 -12.68 -4.02 6.90
CA LYS A 184 -13.60 -5.16 6.68
C LYS A 184 -12.83 -6.47 6.82
N THR A 185 -13.32 -7.36 7.67
CA THR A 185 -12.72 -8.70 7.91
C THR A 185 -11.22 -8.60 8.19
N PRO A 186 -10.80 -7.92 9.27
CA PRO A 186 -9.38 -7.74 9.56
C PRO A 186 -8.70 -9.09 9.83
N ALA A 187 -7.48 -9.23 9.33
CA ALA A 187 -6.60 -10.38 9.57
C ALA A 187 -5.33 -9.99 10.33
N ASN A 188 -5.11 -8.69 10.59
CA ASN A 188 -3.97 -8.18 11.32
C ASN A 188 -4.25 -8.17 12.83
N LEU A 189 -3.20 -8.36 13.63
CA LEU A 189 -3.31 -8.54 15.08
C LEU A 189 -4.03 -7.37 15.78
N LEU A 190 -3.60 -6.13 15.54
CA LEU A 190 -4.12 -4.98 16.29
C LEU A 190 -5.62 -4.73 16.08
N PRO A 191 -6.16 -4.72 14.84
CA PRO A 191 -7.62 -4.66 14.66
C PRO A 191 -8.37 -5.79 15.37
N ILE A 192 -7.85 -7.02 15.37
CA ILE A 192 -8.48 -8.16 16.06
C ILE A 192 -8.47 -7.96 17.58
N ILE A 193 -7.36 -7.47 18.14
CA ILE A 193 -7.28 -7.10 19.56
C ILE A 193 -8.30 -6.01 19.89
N MET A 194 -8.43 -4.98 19.05
CA MET A 194 -9.39 -3.89 19.26
C MET A 194 -10.84 -4.36 19.16
N GLU A 195 -11.17 -5.24 18.21
CA GLU A 195 -12.49 -5.87 18.11
C GLU A 195 -12.80 -6.74 19.35
N THR A 196 -11.80 -7.38 19.94
CA THR A 196 -11.98 -8.15 21.18
C THR A 196 -12.17 -7.22 22.38
N ALA A 197 -11.31 -6.21 22.52
CA ALA A 197 -11.40 -5.23 23.60
C ALA A 197 -12.70 -4.42 23.59
N SER A 198 -13.30 -4.20 22.42
CA SER A 198 -14.60 -3.53 22.27
C SER A 198 -15.81 -4.46 22.45
N GLY A 199 -15.59 -5.76 22.66
CA GLY A 199 -16.64 -6.77 22.80
C GLY A 199 -17.28 -7.21 21.47
N MET A 200 -16.76 -6.78 20.32
CA MET A 200 -17.18 -7.27 19.00
C MET A 200 -16.74 -8.72 18.75
N ARG A 201 -15.66 -9.15 19.42
CA ARG A 201 -15.20 -10.54 19.47
C ARG A 201 -15.11 -10.99 20.92
N LYS A 202 -15.34 -12.29 21.14
CA LYS A 202 -15.25 -12.90 22.47
C LYS A 202 -13.80 -13.03 22.94
N GLU A 203 -12.92 -13.42 22.04
CA GLU A 203 -11.50 -13.69 22.30
C GLU A 203 -10.70 -13.57 20.99
N PHE A 204 -9.37 -13.56 21.12
CA PHE A 204 -8.44 -13.69 20.00
C PHE A 204 -7.39 -14.76 20.34
N GLU A 205 -6.82 -15.36 19.30
CA GLU A 205 -5.82 -16.42 19.43
C GLU A 205 -4.40 -15.85 19.33
N VAL A 206 -3.49 -16.38 20.15
CA VAL A 206 -2.05 -16.12 20.05
C VAL A 206 -1.40 -17.35 19.42
N PHE A 207 -0.83 -17.17 18.23
CA PHE A 207 -0.21 -18.26 17.47
C PHE A 207 1.26 -18.45 17.85
N GLY A 208 1.50 -19.37 18.78
CA GLY A 208 2.83 -19.76 19.26
C GLY A 208 3.24 -18.98 20.52
N THR A 209 3.80 -19.72 21.47
CA THR A 209 4.16 -19.26 22.82
C THR A 209 5.51 -19.85 23.27
N ASP A 210 6.27 -20.36 22.32
CA ASP A 210 7.50 -21.12 22.47
C ASP A 210 8.61 -20.64 21.52
N TYR A 211 8.49 -19.41 21.00
CA TYR A 211 9.56 -18.77 20.24
C TYR A 211 10.74 -18.40 21.14
N GLU A 212 11.94 -18.25 20.56
CA GLU A 212 13.13 -17.73 21.23
C GLU A 212 13.04 -16.21 21.45
N THR A 213 12.05 -15.77 22.22
CA THR A 213 11.78 -14.37 22.58
C THR A 213 11.52 -14.26 24.10
N PRO A 214 11.61 -13.06 24.70
CA PRO A 214 11.54 -12.92 26.16
C PRO A 214 10.29 -13.49 26.83
N ASP A 215 9.15 -13.53 26.14
CA ASP A 215 7.87 -14.06 26.64
C ASP A 215 7.35 -15.26 25.85
N GLY A 216 8.17 -15.81 24.93
CA GLY A 216 7.80 -16.92 24.05
C GLY A 216 6.87 -16.54 22.89
N SER A 217 6.35 -15.31 22.83
CA SER A 217 5.47 -14.84 21.76
C SER A 217 6.23 -14.20 20.61
N CYS A 218 5.57 -13.95 19.48
CA CYS A 218 6.23 -13.40 18.31
C CYS A 218 6.56 -11.89 18.48
N ILE A 219 7.79 -11.47 18.16
CA ILE A 219 8.15 -10.05 18.04
C ILE A 219 7.93 -9.58 16.61
N ARG A 220 7.28 -8.42 16.43
CA ARG A 220 6.99 -7.82 15.12
C ARG A 220 7.22 -6.30 15.17
N ASP A 221 7.55 -5.75 14.00
CA ASP A 221 7.69 -4.31 13.80
C ASP A 221 6.32 -3.69 13.47
N TYR A 222 5.96 -2.63 14.19
CA TYR A 222 4.72 -1.88 14.05
C TYR A 222 5.02 -0.39 13.86
N ILE A 223 4.65 0.14 12.69
CA ILE A 223 4.75 1.56 12.36
C ILE A 223 3.39 2.24 12.48
N HIS A 224 3.35 3.42 13.11
CA HIS A 224 2.13 4.21 13.17
C HIS A 224 1.73 4.68 11.76
N VAL A 225 0.46 4.49 11.38
CA VAL A 225 -0.05 4.77 10.03
C VAL A 225 0.09 6.23 9.62
N THR A 226 0.10 7.16 10.59
CA THR A 226 0.40 8.58 10.34
C THR A 226 1.86 8.80 9.94
N ASP A 227 2.80 8.08 10.54
CA ASP A 227 4.22 8.22 10.17
C ASP A 227 4.50 7.52 8.84
N LEU A 228 3.86 6.37 8.61
CA LEU A 228 3.81 5.73 7.31
C LEU A 228 3.26 6.70 6.24
N ALA A 229 2.19 7.44 6.57
CA ALA A 229 1.60 8.39 5.65
C ALA A 229 2.55 9.55 5.32
N LYS A 230 3.25 10.10 6.33
CA LYS A 230 4.29 11.12 6.13
C LYS A 230 5.40 10.61 5.21
N ALA A 231 5.88 9.39 5.42
CA ALA A 231 6.95 8.81 4.61
C ALA A 231 6.59 8.69 3.12
N HIS A 232 5.36 8.30 2.80
CA HIS A 232 4.89 8.26 1.40
C HIS A 232 4.85 9.66 0.77
N VAL A 233 4.39 10.67 1.52
CA VAL A 233 4.35 12.05 1.01
C VAL A 233 5.76 12.62 0.82
N LEU A 234 6.66 12.38 1.78
CA LEU A 234 8.08 12.74 1.65
C LEU A 234 8.75 12.01 0.48
N SER A 235 8.32 10.80 0.18
CA SER A 235 8.83 10.05 -0.98
C SER A 235 8.48 10.72 -2.29
N LEU A 236 7.26 11.27 -2.43
CA LEU A 236 6.92 12.08 -3.60
C LEU A 236 7.82 13.32 -3.71
N GLU A 237 8.05 14.01 -2.59
CA GLU A 237 8.93 15.18 -2.55
C GLU A 237 10.37 14.82 -2.97
N TYR A 238 10.88 13.66 -2.55
CA TYR A 238 12.16 13.12 -2.98
C TYR A 238 12.21 12.82 -4.49
N LEU A 239 11.16 12.20 -5.05
CA LEU A 239 11.08 11.95 -6.50
C LEU A 239 11.09 13.26 -7.31
N ASP A 240 10.57 14.35 -6.73
CA ASP A 240 10.55 15.68 -7.32
C ASP A 240 11.92 16.37 -7.25
N SER A 241 12.60 16.31 -6.10
CA SER A 241 13.88 16.99 -5.89
C SER A 241 15.05 16.26 -6.53
N GLU A 242 15.20 14.96 -6.25
CA GLU A 242 16.36 14.18 -6.66
C GLU A 242 16.22 13.60 -8.06
N LYS A 243 14.99 13.50 -8.55
CA LYS A 243 14.65 12.87 -9.84
C LYS A 243 15.24 11.45 -9.98
N LYS A 244 15.25 10.70 -8.88
CA LYS A 244 15.78 9.34 -8.78
C LYS A 244 14.78 8.44 -8.08
N SER A 245 14.77 7.16 -8.43
CA SER A 245 13.98 6.18 -7.70
C SER A 245 14.58 5.87 -6.33
N LEU A 246 13.73 5.38 -5.43
CA LEU A 246 14.06 4.98 -4.08
C LEU A 246 13.41 3.63 -3.77
N THR A 247 14.13 2.78 -3.05
CA THR A 247 13.56 1.59 -2.38
C THR A 247 14.06 1.63 -0.96
N VAL A 248 13.15 1.70 0.01
CA VAL A 248 13.50 1.95 1.42
C VAL A 248 12.55 1.22 2.37
N ASN A 249 13.08 0.76 3.50
CA ASN A 249 12.31 0.23 4.61
C ASN A 249 11.70 1.39 5.42
N LEU A 250 10.49 1.18 5.93
CA LEU A 250 9.83 2.09 6.87
C LEU A 250 9.47 1.38 8.16
#